data_AF-A0A3B9Y398-F1
#
_entry.id   AF-A0A3B9Y398-F1
#
_cell.length_a   1.000
_cell.length_b   1.000
_cell.length_c   1.000
_cell.angle_alpha   90.00
_cell.angle_beta   90.00
_cell.angle_gamma   90.00
#
_symmetry.space_group_name_H-M   'P 1'
#
loop_
_entity.id
_entity.type
_entity.pdbx_description
1 polymer ?
#
loop_
_entity_poly.entity_id
_entity_poly.type
_entity_poly.pdbx_seq_one_letter_code
_entity_poly.pdbx_strand_id
1 'polypeptide(L)'
;MISGEKFTRRLLPVLLCMMVMLLAVPASAAQARSDVHSGAASLSPTLSVSSNLTNRRYVAAGDRAYDLGSEDGRYPAMGFHTRGEMGGIWTPPIKLLDGIWFGINGQWIGPATNFTSGFGYAQMALPTTGGVQVTRTDFAPDGRHAVEFGLTLTASSSAPFQLNVDAHSELMGAYPWGFTTP
;
A
#
# COMPACT_ATOMS: atom_id res chain seq x y z
N MET A 1 -65.98 -0.83 54.76
CA MET A 1 -64.82 -1.70 54.44
C MET A 1 -64.52 -1.50 52.96
N ILE A 2 -63.24 -1.43 52.59
CA ILE A 2 -62.65 -1.05 51.29
C ILE A 2 -62.36 0.47 51.17
N SER A 3 -61.11 0.82 51.48
CA SER A 3 -60.47 2.10 51.15
C SER A 3 -59.44 1.80 50.06
N GLY A 4 -59.56 2.47 48.91
CA GLY A 4 -58.61 2.36 47.80
C GLY A 4 -57.38 3.21 48.05
N GLU A 5 -56.20 2.58 48.06
CA GLU A 5 -54.92 3.25 48.05
C GLU A 5 -54.26 3.27 46.67
N LYS A 6 -53.52 4.35 46.47
CA LYS A 6 -53.02 4.92 45.22
C LYS A 6 -51.75 4.17 44.80
N PHE A 7 -51.69 3.68 43.57
CA PHE A 7 -50.48 3.08 43.00
C PHE A 7 -49.46 4.18 42.66
N THR A 8 -48.47 4.32 43.52
CA THR A 8 -47.35 5.26 43.41
C THR A 8 -46.43 4.94 42.24
N ARG A 9 -46.28 5.92 41.34
CA ARG A 9 -45.13 6.09 40.44
C ARG A 9 -43.83 6.06 41.23
N ARG A 10 -43.00 5.03 41.05
CA ARG A 10 -41.54 5.01 41.28
C ARG A 10 -41.09 3.58 41.07
N LEU A 11 -40.59 3.23 39.89
CA LEU A 11 -39.74 2.05 39.64
C LEU A 11 -39.20 1.98 38.19
N LEU A 12 -39.38 3.02 37.37
CA LEU A 12 -39.07 2.96 35.93
C LEU A 12 -37.64 3.35 35.47
N PRO A 13 -36.64 3.75 36.28
CA PRO A 13 -35.31 4.03 35.71
C PRO A 13 -34.31 2.88 35.82
N VAL A 14 -34.58 1.82 36.60
CA VAL A 14 -33.54 0.80 36.89
C VAL A 14 -33.43 -0.27 35.80
N LEU A 15 -34.48 -0.52 35.00
CA LEU A 15 -34.41 -1.52 33.92
C LEU A 15 -33.70 -1.03 32.64
N LEU A 16 -33.51 0.28 32.47
CA LEU A 16 -32.91 0.83 31.24
C LEU A 16 -31.37 0.78 31.24
N CYS A 17 -30.73 0.70 32.40
CA CYS A 17 -29.26 0.57 32.50
C CYS A 17 -28.74 -0.87 32.32
N MET A 18 -29.58 -1.90 32.47
CA MET A 18 -29.14 -3.30 32.37
C MET A 18 -29.19 -3.84 30.93
N MET A 19 -29.85 -3.13 30.00
CA MET A 19 -30.02 -3.53 28.59
C MET A 19 -29.14 -2.74 27.61
N VAL A 20 -27.99 -2.22 28.07
CA VAL A 20 -26.96 -1.60 27.19
C VAL A 20 -25.57 -2.24 27.37
N MET A 21 -25.41 -3.20 28.29
CA MET A 21 -24.14 -3.87 28.57
C MET A 21 -23.91 -5.20 27.83
N LEU A 22 -24.78 -5.60 26.89
CA LEU A 22 -24.68 -6.92 26.21
C LEU A 22 -24.27 -6.89 24.73
N LEU A 23 -23.75 -5.78 24.19
CA LEU A 23 -23.27 -5.71 22.80
C LEU A 23 -21.76 -5.45 22.64
N ALA A 24 -20.96 -5.67 23.69
CA ALA A 24 -19.51 -5.77 23.53
C ALA A 24 -19.14 -7.18 23.06
N VAL A 25 -19.45 -7.50 21.79
CA VAL A 25 -18.79 -8.60 21.10
C VAL A 25 -17.34 -8.17 20.93
N PRO A 26 -16.34 -8.87 21.52
CA PRO A 26 -14.97 -8.61 21.13
C PRO A 26 -14.91 -8.96 19.64
N ALA A 27 -14.61 -7.98 18.80
CA ALA A 27 -14.22 -8.25 17.44
C ALA A 27 -12.96 -9.11 17.53
N SER A 28 -13.13 -10.43 17.49
CA SER A 28 -12.05 -11.35 17.25
C SER A 28 -11.48 -10.93 15.90
N ALA A 29 -10.32 -10.28 15.92
CA ALA A 29 -9.52 -10.11 14.74
C ALA A 29 -9.26 -11.51 14.22
N ALA A 30 -10.03 -11.92 13.21
CA ALA A 30 -9.72 -13.12 12.47
C ALA A 30 -8.32 -12.90 11.92
N GLN A 31 -7.32 -13.60 12.48
CA GLN A 31 -6.01 -13.66 11.90
C GLN A 31 -6.24 -14.10 10.45
N ALA A 32 -6.10 -13.16 9.51
CA ALA A 32 -6.00 -13.52 8.12
C ALA A 32 -4.81 -14.47 8.06
N ARG A 33 -5.08 -15.74 7.74
CA ARG A 33 -4.03 -16.69 7.47
C ARG A 33 -3.36 -16.15 6.22
N SER A 34 -2.23 -15.48 6.40
CA SER A 34 -1.27 -15.29 5.33
C SER A 34 -0.78 -16.70 5.02
N ASP A 35 -1.47 -17.38 4.11
CA ASP A 35 -0.89 -18.49 3.38
C ASP A 35 0.28 -17.88 2.62
N VAL A 36 1.44 -17.85 3.28
CA VAL A 36 2.69 -17.52 2.63
C VAL A 36 2.87 -18.63 1.62
N HIS A 37 2.50 -18.35 0.37
CA HIS A 37 2.71 -19.25 -0.75
C HIS A 37 4.21 -19.24 -1.08
N SER A 38 5.00 -19.79 -0.17
CA SER A 38 6.42 -20.10 -0.33
C SER A 38 6.54 -21.21 -1.38
N GLY A 39 6.37 -20.87 -2.66
CA GLY A 39 6.45 -21.88 -3.71
C GLY A 39 6.34 -21.38 -5.15
N ALA A 40 5.55 -20.34 -5.43
CA ALA A 40 5.34 -19.90 -6.82
C ALA A 40 6.39 -18.90 -7.32
N ALA A 41 6.86 -17.99 -6.45
CA ALA A 41 7.86 -16.98 -6.82
C ALA A 41 9.27 -17.57 -7.06
N SER A 42 9.56 -18.78 -6.54
CA SER A 42 10.88 -19.40 -6.64
C SER A 42 11.13 -20.20 -7.94
N LEU A 43 10.13 -20.35 -8.81
CA LEU A 43 10.21 -21.21 -10.01
C LEU A 43 10.11 -20.44 -11.33
N SER A 44 9.75 -19.15 -11.30
CA SER A 44 9.65 -18.33 -12.51
C SER A 44 11.00 -17.69 -12.82
N PRO A 45 11.42 -17.60 -14.10
CA PRO A 45 12.63 -16.89 -14.47
C PRO A 45 12.58 -15.44 -13.97
N THR A 46 13.69 -14.97 -13.42
CA THR A 46 13.85 -13.59 -12.99
C THR A 46 15.01 -12.93 -13.72
N LEU A 47 14.92 -11.63 -13.98
CA LEU A 47 16.03 -10.83 -14.49
C LEU A 47 16.46 -9.82 -13.42
N SER A 48 17.75 -9.80 -13.09
CA SER A 48 18.30 -8.86 -12.09
C SER A 48 19.28 -7.87 -12.70
N VAL A 49 19.24 -6.64 -12.21
CA VAL A 49 20.12 -5.54 -12.61
C VAL A 49 20.56 -4.79 -11.36
N SER A 50 21.84 -4.42 -11.29
CA SER A 50 22.42 -3.66 -10.16
C SER A 50 23.19 -2.42 -10.62
N SER A 51 23.13 -2.09 -11.91
CA SER A 51 23.83 -0.94 -12.48
C SER A 51 22.92 -0.06 -13.34
N ASN A 52 23.14 1.25 -13.26
CA ASN A 52 22.41 2.26 -14.02
C ASN A 52 20.89 2.28 -13.73
N LEU A 53 20.48 1.92 -12.52
CA LEU A 53 19.08 1.74 -12.15
C LEU A 53 18.22 3.00 -12.32
N THR A 54 18.78 4.18 -12.03
CA THR A 54 18.09 5.48 -12.18
C THR A 54 17.67 5.80 -13.63
N ASN A 55 18.40 5.27 -14.61
CA ASN A 55 18.12 5.52 -16.04
C ASN A 55 17.30 4.41 -16.70
N ARG A 56 17.06 3.30 -16.00
CA ARG A 56 16.25 2.19 -16.50
C ARG A 56 14.83 2.32 -15.99
N ARG A 57 13.85 2.05 -16.86
CA ARG A 57 12.43 2.12 -16.53
C ARG A 57 11.90 0.72 -16.27
N TYR A 58 10.98 0.60 -15.32
CA TYR A 58 10.23 -0.63 -15.11
C TYR A 58 8.74 -0.33 -15.09
N VAL A 59 7.96 -1.38 -15.29
CA VAL A 59 6.51 -1.38 -15.11
C VAL A 59 6.10 -2.64 -14.35
N ALA A 60 5.22 -2.48 -13.37
CA ALA A 60 4.42 -3.57 -12.81
C ALA A 60 2.96 -3.31 -13.20
N ALA A 61 2.35 -4.21 -13.98
CA ALA A 61 1.06 -3.96 -14.61
C ALA A 61 0.11 -5.14 -14.47
N GLY A 62 -1.16 -4.80 -14.22
CA GLY A 62 -2.33 -5.63 -14.47
C GLY A 62 -3.26 -4.92 -15.47
N ASP A 63 -4.36 -5.56 -15.82
CA ASP A 63 -5.33 -5.03 -16.80
C ASP A 63 -6.11 -3.76 -16.33
N ARG A 64 -6.13 -3.45 -15.03
CA ARG A 64 -6.86 -2.31 -14.43
C ARG A 64 -5.99 -1.26 -13.74
N ALA A 65 -4.71 -1.55 -13.53
CA ALA A 65 -3.77 -0.65 -12.86
C ALA A 65 -2.32 -0.95 -13.25
N TYR A 66 -1.45 0.06 -13.17
CA TYR A 66 -0.01 -0.14 -13.32
C TYR A 66 0.81 0.85 -12.50
N ASP A 67 2.03 0.44 -12.17
CA ASP A 67 3.09 1.24 -11.58
C ASP A 67 4.20 1.44 -12.61
N LEU A 68 4.61 2.68 -12.83
CA LEU A 68 5.68 3.03 -13.77
C LEU A 68 6.73 3.88 -13.07
N GLY A 69 7.96 3.36 -12.99
CA GLY A 69 9.06 4.00 -12.26
C GLY A 69 10.43 3.78 -12.92
N SER A 70 11.49 4.21 -12.24
CA SER A 70 12.86 3.75 -12.50
C SER A 70 13.25 2.57 -11.64
N GLU A 71 14.16 1.72 -12.13
CA GLU A 71 14.58 0.48 -11.46
C GLU A 71 15.24 0.73 -10.08
N ASP A 72 15.57 1.98 -9.74
CA ASP A 72 16.02 2.39 -8.40
C ASP A 72 14.85 2.67 -7.42
N GLY A 73 13.62 2.38 -7.82
CA GLY A 73 12.40 2.55 -7.01
C GLY A 73 11.91 3.98 -6.90
N ARG A 74 12.26 4.82 -7.89
CA ARG A 74 11.90 6.23 -7.93
C ARG A 74 10.94 6.55 -9.06
N TYR A 75 10.40 7.75 -8.98
CA TYR A 75 9.42 8.31 -9.90
C TYR A 75 9.96 9.60 -10.52
N PRO A 76 11.05 9.54 -11.32
CA PRO A 76 11.56 10.72 -11.98
C PRO A 76 10.59 11.17 -13.07
N ALA A 77 10.61 12.47 -13.38
CA ALA A 77 9.88 12.99 -14.53
C ALA A 77 10.27 12.21 -15.79
N MET A 78 9.28 11.63 -16.47
CA MET A 78 9.52 10.78 -17.63
C MET A 78 8.37 10.77 -18.62
N GLY A 79 8.68 10.35 -19.85
CA GLY A 79 7.70 10.18 -20.90
C GLY A 79 7.43 11.45 -21.72
N PHE A 80 6.91 11.25 -22.92
CA PHE A 80 6.65 12.30 -23.90
C PHE A 80 5.16 12.46 -24.23
N HIS A 81 4.33 11.45 -23.95
CA HIS A 81 2.90 11.45 -24.19
C HIS A 81 2.17 12.42 -23.25
N THR A 82 2.40 12.29 -21.94
CA THR A 82 2.15 13.34 -20.95
C THR A 82 3.53 13.80 -20.49
N ARG A 83 4.02 14.90 -21.05
CA ARG A 83 5.43 15.31 -20.92
C ARG A 83 5.85 15.40 -19.45
N GLY A 84 6.78 14.54 -19.04
CA GLY A 84 7.29 14.47 -17.68
C GLY A 84 6.41 13.71 -16.69
N GLU A 85 5.18 13.37 -17.06
CA GLU A 85 4.14 12.92 -16.14
C GLU A 85 3.74 11.46 -16.29
N MET A 86 4.40 10.69 -17.17
CA MET A 86 4.00 9.29 -17.42
C MET A 86 4.32 8.35 -16.25
N GLY A 87 5.32 8.68 -15.43
CA GLY A 87 5.66 7.91 -14.23
C GLY A 87 4.62 8.04 -13.14
N GLY A 88 4.51 7.04 -12.28
CA GLY A 88 3.56 7.02 -11.17
C GLY A 88 2.65 5.80 -11.18
N ILE A 89 1.62 5.84 -10.34
CA ILE A 89 0.62 4.79 -10.20
C ILE A 89 -0.64 5.23 -10.92
N TRP A 90 -1.09 4.40 -11.84
CA TRP A 90 -2.23 4.67 -12.70
C TRP A 90 -3.33 3.64 -12.51
N THR A 91 -4.56 4.12 -12.46
CA THR A 91 -5.76 3.31 -12.67
C THR A 91 -6.53 3.97 -13.80
N PRO A 92 -6.29 3.58 -15.05
CA PRO A 92 -6.91 4.25 -16.18
C PRO A 92 -8.43 4.42 -16.01
N PRO A 93 -8.97 5.62 -16.31
CA PRO A 93 -8.33 6.70 -17.08
C PRO A 93 -7.59 7.75 -16.22
N ILE A 94 -7.25 7.49 -14.95
CA ILE A 94 -6.61 8.48 -14.07
C ILE A 94 -5.23 8.03 -13.57
N LYS A 95 -4.35 9.02 -13.32
CA LYS A 95 -3.14 8.90 -12.51
C LYS A 95 -3.54 9.07 -11.05
N LEU A 96 -3.29 8.09 -10.20
CA LEU A 96 -3.59 8.18 -8.78
C LEU A 96 -2.47 8.86 -8.01
N LEU A 97 -1.22 8.46 -8.26
CA LEU A 97 -0.06 8.92 -7.53
C LEU A 97 1.08 9.26 -8.49
N ASP A 98 1.83 10.29 -8.18
CA ASP A 98 3.12 10.57 -8.78
C ASP A 98 4.19 9.62 -8.26
N GLY A 99 4.05 9.17 -7.02
CA GLY A 99 4.93 8.19 -6.43
C GLY A 99 4.60 7.84 -5.00
N ILE A 100 5.35 6.88 -4.48
CA ILE A 100 5.28 6.43 -3.10
C ILE A 100 6.70 6.21 -2.54
N TRP A 101 6.93 6.67 -1.30
CA TRP A 101 8.20 6.59 -0.59
C TRP A 101 8.02 6.06 0.82
N PHE A 102 9.06 5.40 1.32
CA PHE A 102 9.07 4.74 2.61
C PHE A 102 10.24 5.23 3.46
N GLY A 103 10.04 5.35 4.77
CA GLY A 103 11.05 5.77 5.73
C GLY A 103 11.04 4.92 6.99
N ILE A 104 12.17 4.85 7.68
CA ILE A 104 12.33 4.18 8.97
C ILE A 104 12.73 5.22 10.00
N ASN A 105 11.95 5.37 11.08
CA ASN A 105 12.19 6.31 12.17
C ASN A 105 12.43 7.75 11.68
N GLY A 106 11.65 8.20 10.70
CA GLY A 106 11.77 9.53 10.11
C GLY A 106 12.91 9.69 9.09
N GLN A 107 13.73 8.65 8.86
CA GLN A 107 14.74 8.66 7.82
C GLN A 107 14.20 8.01 6.54
N TRP A 108 14.12 8.77 5.45
CA TRP A 108 13.70 8.26 4.15
C TRP A 108 14.69 7.22 3.60
N ILE A 109 14.16 6.10 3.12
CA ILE A 109 14.97 5.03 2.52
C ILE A 109 15.55 5.55 1.19
N GLY A 110 16.83 5.24 0.95
CA GLY A 110 17.55 5.60 -0.28
C GLY A 110 17.09 4.82 -1.53
N PRO A 111 17.66 5.12 -2.72
CA PRO A 111 17.36 4.39 -3.95
C PRO A 111 17.79 2.92 -3.87
N ALA A 112 17.11 2.04 -4.61
CA ALA A 112 17.42 0.62 -4.64
C ALA A 112 18.84 0.35 -5.15
N THR A 113 19.47 -0.71 -4.64
CA THR A 113 20.80 -1.16 -5.02
C THR A 113 20.78 -2.34 -5.99
N ASN A 114 19.65 -3.05 -6.05
CA ASN A 114 19.39 -4.12 -6.99
C ASN A 114 17.90 -4.14 -7.34
N PHE A 115 17.62 -4.32 -8.62
CA PHE A 115 16.29 -4.53 -9.18
C PHE A 115 16.18 -5.95 -9.71
N THR A 116 15.04 -6.60 -9.49
CA THR A 116 14.72 -7.92 -10.02
C THR A 116 13.29 -7.94 -10.54
N SER A 117 13.09 -8.24 -11.82
CA SER A 117 11.74 -8.49 -12.36
C SER A 117 11.45 -9.98 -12.45
N GLY A 118 10.19 -10.34 -12.21
CA GLY A 118 9.62 -11.64 -12.50
C GLY A 118 8.30 -11.48 -13.25
N PHE A 119 7.57 -12.59 -13.44
CA PHE A 119 6.26 -12.52 -14.08
C PHE A 119 5.25 -11.78 -13.20
N GLY A 120 4.84 -10.60 -13.65
CA GLY A 120 3.82 -9.77 -13.02
C GLY A 120 4.32 -8.86 -11.90
N TYR A 121 5.57 -8.99 -11.44
CA TYR A 121 6.09 -8.20 -10.32
C TYR A 121 7.49 -7.63 -10.56
N ALA A 122 7.79 -6.56 -9.85
CA ALA A 122 9.13 -6.00 -9.70
C ALA A 122 9.56 -6.06 -8.23
N GLN A 123 10.82 -6.35 -7.96
CA GLN A 123 11.39 -6.38 -6.62
C GLN A 123 12.64 -5.52 -6.56
N MET A 124 12.80 -4.79 -5.45
CA MET A 124 13.87 -3.84 -5.23
C MET A 124 14.49 -4.10 -3.86
N ALA A 125 15.80 -4.40 -3.87
CA ALA A 125 16.59 -4.38 -2.65
C ALA A 125 16.93 -2.93 -2.31
N LEU A 126 16.44 -2.45 -1.18
CA LEU A 126 16.64 -1.09 -0.71
C LEU A 126 17.79 -1.03 0.30
N PRO A 127 18.46 0.12 0.48
CA PRO A 127 19.55 0.25 1.43
C PRO A 127 19.05 0.06 2.87
N THR A 128 19.85 -0.62 3.67
CA THR A 128 19.62 -0.71 5.12
C THR A 128 19.48 0.69 5.71
N THR A 129 18.36 0.97 6.35
CA THR A 129 18.03 2.29 6.91
C THR A 129 17.63 2.10 8.37
N GLY A 130 18.25 2.86 9.29
CA GLY A 130 17.97 2.72 10.73
C GLY A 130 18.23 1.31 11.29
N GLY A 131 19.14 0.54 10.69
CA GLY A 131 19.42 -0.85 11.08
C GLY A 131 18.41 -1.89 10.57
N VAL A 132 17.46 -1.48 9.73
CA VAL A 132 16.46 -2.36 9.11
C VAL A 132 16.82 -2.59 7.65
N GLN A 133 16.97 -3.85 7.25
CA GLN A 133 17.07 -4.26 5.86
C GLN A 133 15.68 -4.27 5.24
N VAL A 134 15.55 -3.74 4.02
CA VAL A 134 14.26 -3.56 3.36
C VAL A 134 14.31 -4.09 1.94
N THR A 135 13.33 -4.92 1.60
CA THR A 135 13.02 -5.26 0.20
C THR A 135 11.61 -4.79 -0.10
N ARG A 136 11.43 -4.13 -1.24
CA ARG A 136 10.13 -3.70 -1.77
C ARG A 136 9.74 -4.59 -2.95
N THR A 137 8.49 -5.04 -3.01
CA THR A 137 7.91 -5.77 -4.14
C THR A 137 6.68 -5.04 -4.63
N ASP A 138 6.63 -4.78 -5.93
CA ASP A 138 5.56 -4.03 -6.58
C ASP A 138 4.80 -4.98 -7.50
N PHE A 139 3.49 -4.97 -7.37
CA PHE A 139 2.60 -5.89 -8.07
C PHE A 139 1.27 -5.21 -8.38
N ALA A 140 0.77 -5.38 -9.60
CA ALA A 140 -0.55 -4.90 -10.00
C ALA A 140 -1.41 -6.11 -10.42
N PRO A 141 -2.36 -6.55 -9.57
CA PRO A 141 -3.20 -7.69 -9.89
C PRO A 141 -4.20 -7.40 -11.01
N ASP A 142 -4.42 -8.38 -11.88
CA ASP A 142 -5.53 -8.36 -12.83
C ASP A 142 -6.90 -8.28 -12.12
N GLY A 143 -7.86 -7.65 -12.80
CA GLY A 143 -9.23 -7.41 -12.33
C GLY A 143 -9.35 -6.35 -11.24
N ARG A 144 -8.26 -5.74 -10.78
CA ARG A 144 -8.26 -4.81 -9.63
C ARG A 144 -7.66 -3.46 -9.98
N HIS A 145 -8.38 -2.40 -9.61
CA HIS A 145 -7.85 -1.03 -9.63
C HIS A 145 -6.93 -0.80 -8.43
N ALA A 146 -5.81 -1.53 -8.37
CA ALA A 146 -4.86 -1.45 -7.27
C ALA A 146 -3.44 -1.77 -7.75
N VAL A 147 -2.47 -1.10 -7.13
CA VAL A 147 -1.08 -1.52 -7.09
C VAL A 147 -0.76 -1.85 -5.64
N GLU A 148 -0.09 -2.97 -5.41
CA GLU A 148 0.34 -3.46 -4.12
C GLU A 148 1.84 -3.23 -3.95
N PHE A 149 2.21 -2.64 -2.81
CA PHE A 149 3.60 -2.43 -2.38
C PHE A 149 3.88 -3.29 -1.16
N GLY A 150 4.52 -4.44 -1.37
CA GLY A 150 4.93 -5.35 -0.32
C GLY A 150 6.30 -4.98 0.24
N LEU A 151 6.40 -4.73 1.53
CA LEU A 151 7.68 -4.51 2.22
C LEU A 151 8.05 -5.73 3.06
N THR A 152 9.23 -6.29 2.79
CA THR A 152 9.90 -7.24 3.69
C THR A 152 10.92 -6.50 4.51
N LEU A 153 10.72 -6.47 5.83
CA LEU A 153 11.55 -5.75 6.80
C LEU A 153 12.25 -6.74 7.72
N THR A 154 13.58 -6.70 7.75
CA THR A 154 14.40 -7.56 8.62
C THR A 154 15.27 -6.70 9.52
N ALA A 155 15.13 -6.89 10.84
CA ALA A 155 15.93 -6.22 11.86
C ALA A 155 16.60 -7.24 12.77
N SER A 156 17.78 -6.91 13.29
CA SER A 156 18.50 -7.75 14.29
C SER A 156 18.02 -7.50 15.73
N SER A 157 17.18 -6.49 15.94
CA SER A 157 16.61 -6.10 17.21
C SER A 157 15.10 -6.31 17.21
N SER A 158 14.53 -6.63 18.37
CA SER A 158 13.07 -6.67 18.60
C SER A 158 12.49 -5.32 19.02
N ALA A 159 13.31 -4.26 19.07
CA ALA A 159 12.85 -2.92 19.41
C ALA A 159 11.83 -2.41 18.37
N PRO A 160 10.76 -1.72 18.81
CA PRO A 160 9.80 -1.12 17.88
C PRO A 160 10.45 0.00 17.06
N PHE A 161 10.02 0.14 15.81
CA PHE A 161 10.41 1.24 14.92
C PHE A 161 9.17 1.79 14.21
N GLN A 162 9.27 3.02 13.71
CA GLN A 162 8.22 3.65 12.91
C GLN A 162 8.47 3.41 11.43
N LEU A 163 7.45 2.96 10.71
CA LEU A 163 7.42 2.97 9.25
C LEU A 163 6.70 4.24 8.78
N ASN A 164 7.41 5.10 8.08
CA ASN A 164 6.86 6.26 7.41
C ASN A 164 6.47 5.89 5.98
N VAL A 165 5.31 6.38 5.53
CA VAL A 165 4.86 6.23 4.15
C VAL A 165 4.44 7.61 3.67
N ASP A 166 4.91 8.01 2.50
CA ASP A 166 4.44 9.19 1.78
C ASP A 166 3.99 8.77 0.39
N ALA A 167 2.71 9.03 0.08
CA ALA A 167 2.11 8.78 -1.21
C ALA A 167 1.69 10.12 -1.79
N HIS A 168 2.42 10.59 -2.79
CA HIS A 168 2.17 11.90 -3.39
C HIS A 168 1.21 11.77 -4.55
N SER A 169 0.11 12.53 -4.51
CA SER A 169 -0.92 12.51 -5.53
C SER A 169 -0.95 13.85 -6.27
N GLU A 170 -0.78 13.78 -7.58
CA GLU A 170 -1.14 14.84 -8.52
C GLU A 170 -2.15 14.23 -9.49
N LEU A 171 -3.41 14.21 -9.05
CA LEU A 171 -4.50 13.54 -9.76
C LEU A 171 -4.69 14.16 -11.15
N MET A 172 -4.54 13.35 -12.19
CA MET A 172 -4.75 13.79 -13.56
C MET A 172 -5.35 12.70 -14.46
N GLY A 173 -5.96 13.12 -15.56
CA GLY A 173 -6.41 12.19 -16.60
C GLY A 173 -5.25 11.65 -17.43
N ALA A 174 -5.40 10.42 -17.92
CA ALA A 174 -4.53 9.83 -18.95
C ALA A 174 -4.73 10.49 -20.33
N TYR A 175 -5.80 11.28 -20.47
CA TYR A 175 -6.18 12.01 -21.67
C TYR A 175 -6.88 13.33 -21.28
N PRO A 176 -6.77 14.42 -22.06
CA PRO A 176 -5.93 14.62 -23.24
C PRO A 176 -4.43 14.60 -22.94
N TRP A 177 -3.64 14.36 -23.98
CA TRP A 177 -2.18 14.35 -23.90
C TRP A 177 -1.71 15.81 -23.86
N GLY A 178 -0.47 16.05 -23.42
CA GLY A 178 0.03 17.42 -23.19
C GLY A 178 0.04 18.35 -24.42
N PHE A 179 -0.26 17.81 -25.61
CA PHE A 179 -0.28 18.53 -26.89
C PHE A 179 -1.60 18.39 -27.66
N THR A 180 -2.65 17.80 -27.07
CA THR A 180 -3.96 17.69 -27.73
C THR A 180 -4.93 18.74 -27.17
N THR A 181 -5.59 19.46 -28.07
CA THR A 181 -6.78 20.26 -27.75
C THR A 181 -8.00 19.33 -27.89
N PRO A 182 -8.73 19.02 -26.80
CA PRO A 182 -9.89 18.12 -26.88
C PRO A 182 -11.02 18.66 -27.76
#